data_AF-A0A966I0Q5-F1
#
_entry.id   AF-A0A966I0Q5-F1
#
_cell.length_a   1.000
_cell.length_b   1.000
_cell.length_c   1.000
_cell.angle_alpha   90.00
_cell.angle_beta   90.00
_cell.angle_gamma   90.00
#
_symmetry.space_group_name_H-M   'P 1'
#
loop_
_entity.id
_entity.type
_entity.pdbx_description
1 polymer ?
#
loop_
_entity_poly.entity_id
_entity_poly.type
_entity_poly.pdbx_seq_one_letter_code
_entity_poly.pdbx_strand_id
1 'polypeptide(L)'
;MLNRTIRATLSITLSLISLIALPTVSQAAKGYRYWGYFQAQAGATAWTAAMTGPSVEVKDGDIEGWAFVFSNNDIPAVSPMMEPDFASLCEGTPETSGKIRVGLVVDFGAANIAPMGETPKEFFSDCVVVPQGSVGLDVLKAAMEVRAGDSGLICGIAGYPAEECGAEIDAPAVEEAVTTSAPAEEDSANRSMPLLLAALGAMIVVGLIFNRRRSR
;
A
#
# COMPACT_ATOMS: atom_id res chain seq x y z
N MET A 1 -62.52 -23.64 5.13
CA MET A 1 -61.72 -23.14 3.98
C MET A 1 -60.72 -22.05 4.39
N LEU A 2 -61.08 -21.13 5.29
CA LEU A 2 -60.21 -20.05 5.81
C LEU A 2 -58.89 -20.54 6.46
N ASN A 3 -58.89 -21.70 7.12
CA ASN A 3 -57.67 -22.26 7.74
C ASN A 3 -56.69 -22.91 6.75
N ARG A 4 -57.12 -23.23 5.52
CA ARG A 4 -56.24 -23.80 4.46
C ARG A 4 -55.52 -22.69 3.68
N THR A 5 -56.17 -21.55 3.49
CA THR A 5 -55.59 -20.39 2.81
C THR A 5 -54.54 -19.67 3.67
N ILE A 6 -54.77 -19.53 4.98
CA ILE A 6 -53.81 -18.91 5.92
C ILE A 6 -52.51 -19.73 6.05
N ARG A 7 -52.60 -21.08 6.01
CA ARG A 7 -51.42 -21.96 6.04
C ARG A 7 -50.63 -21.93 4.73
N ALA A 8 -51.29 -21.74 3.59
CA ALA A 8 -50.64 -21.66 2.28
C ALA A 8 -49.90 -20.32 2.09
N THR A 9 -50.46 -19.20 2.56
CA THR A 9 -49.80 -17.90 2.48
C THR A 9 -48.61 -17.78 3.43
N LEU A 10 -48.68 -18.34 4.65
CA LEU A 10 -47.58 -18.29 5.62
C LEU A 10 -46.34 -19.07 5.14
N SER A 11 -46.54 -20.21 4.47
CA SER A 11 -45.45 -21.01 3.89
C SER A 11 -44.80 -20.34 2.68
N ILE A 12 -45.55 -19.60 1.87
CA ILE A 12 -45.02 -18.87 0.70
C ILE A 12 -44.21 -17.65 1.15
N THR A 13 -44.65 -16.92 2.19
CA THR A 13 -43.88 -15.80 2.75
C THR A 13 -42.58 -16.25 3.43
N LEU A 14 -42.56 -17.42 4.07
CA LEU A 14 -41.36 -17.93 4.75
C LEU A 14 -40.30 -18.46 3.76
N SER A 15 -40.69 -18.98 2.59
CA SER A 15 -39.75 -19.36 1.53
C SER A 15 -39.17 -18.18 0.75
N LEU A 16 -39.86 -17.02 0.71
CA LEU A 16 -39.35 -15.83 0.00
C LEU A 16 -38.29 -15.05 0.80
N ILE A 17 -38.27 -15.19 2.13
CA ILE A 17 -37.31 -14.48 3.01
C ILE A 17 -35.93 -15.17 3.01
N SER A 18 -35.85 -16.47 2.71
CA SER A 18 -34.58 -17.21 2.67
C SER A 18 -33.71 -16.92 1.44
N LEU A 19 -34.20 -16.18 0.44
CA LEU A 19 -33.43 -15.87 -0.78
C LEU A 19 -32.64 -14.55 -0.71
N ILE A 20 -32.76 -13.77 0.37
CA ILE A 20 -32.17 -12.41 0.45
C ILE A 20 -30.89 -12.39 1.31
N ALA A 21 -30.50 -13.53 1.91
CA ALA A 21 -29.35 -13.62 2.83
C ALA A 21 -28.24 -14.55 2.32
N LEU A 22 -27.97 -14.57 1.01
CA LEU A 22 -26.68 -15.08 0.54
C LEU A 22 -25.65 -13.96 0.79
N PRO A 23 -24.66 -14.15 1.68
CA PRO A 23 -23.54 -13.23 1.72
C PRO A 23 -22.93 -13.21 0.32
N THR A 24 -22.86 -12.04 -0.30
CA THR A 24 -22.03 -11.85 -1.48
C THR A 24 -20.60 -12.12 -1.05
N VAL A 25 -20.08 -13.30 -1.37
CA VAL A 25 -18.65 -13.55 -1.26
C VAL A 25 -18.03 -12.63 -2.30
N SER A 26 -17.57 -11.44 -1.85
CA SER A 26 -16.72 -10.61 -2.68
C SER A 26 -15.48 -11.46 -2.95
N GLN A 27 -15.31 -11.92 -4.18
CA GLN A 27 -14.08 -12.60 -4.55
C GLN A 27 -12.97 -11.55 -4.39
N ALA A 28 -12.02 -11.79 -3.49
CA ALA A 28 -10.87 -10.91 -3.36
C ALA A 28 -10.18 -10.82 -4.72
N ALA A 29 -9.91 -9.60 -5.19
CA ALA A 29 -9.22 -9.41 -6.46
C ALA A 29 -7.88 -10.16 -6.42
N LYS A 30 -7.58 -10.99 -7.41
CA LYS A 30 -6.27 -11.64 -7.49
C LYS A 30 -5.21 -10.64 -7.96
N GLY A 31 -3.96 -10.94 -7.67
CA GLY A 31 -2.80 -10.21 -8.16
C GLY A 31 -1.53 -10.98 -7.91
N TYR A 32 -0.39 -10.39 -8.23
CA TYR A 32 0.91 -11.04 -8.09
C TYR A 32 1.70 -10.38 -6.98
N ARG A 33 2.39 -11.20 -6.18
CA ARG A 33 3.48 -10.72 -5.33
C ARG A 33 4.84 -11.02 -5.95
N TYR A 34 5.69 -10.01 -6.04
CA TYR A 34 6.96 -10.08 -6.77
C TYR A 34 7.90 -8.92 -6.40
N TRP A 35 9.14 -8.98 -6.87
CA TRP A 35 10.09 -7.87 -6.79
C TRP A 35 9.80 -6.81 -7.86
N GLY A 36 9.18 -5.71 -7.45
CA GLY A 36 9.03 -4.50 -8.26
C GLY A 36 10.36 -3.76 -8.36
N TYR A 37 10.58 -3.13 -9.51
CA TYR A 37 11.81 -2.43 -9.85
C TYR A 37 11.52 -0.94 -10.11
N PHE A 38 12.28 -0.07 -9.47
CA PHE A 38 12.07 1.37 -9.43
C PHE A 38 13.39 2.09 -9.64
N GLN A 39 13.34 3.24 -10.29
CA GLN A 39 14.51 4.03 -10.62
C GLN A 39 14.26 5.49 -10.27
N ALA A 40 15.32 6.17 -9.85
CA ALA A 40 15.36 7.60 -9.71
C ALA A 40 16.70 8.09 -10.28
N GLN A 41 16.64 9.00 -11.25
CA GLN A 41 17.86 9.58 -11.81
C GLN A 41 18.53 10.50 -10.78
N ALA A 42 19.81 10.82 -11.00
CA ALA A 42 20.53 11.77 -10.18
C ALA A 42 19.74 13.07 -9.89
N GLY A 43 19.54 13.37 -8.61
CA GLY A 43 18.81 14.54 -8.12
C GLY A 43 17.27 14.41 -8.12
N ALA A 44 16.71 13.27 -8.53
CA ALA A 44 15.29 12.99 -8.38
C ALA A 44 14.95 12.67 -6.92
N THR A 45 13.76 13.11 -6.48
CA THR A 45 13.23 12.90 -5.13
C THR A 45 12.00 11.99 -5.12
N ALA A 46 11.69 11.35 -6.25
CA ALA A 46 10.55 10.46 -6.40
C ALA A 46 10.91 9.24 -7.24
N TRP A 47 10.37 8.10 -6.86
CA TRP A 47 10.54 6.85 -7.59
C TRP A 47 9.74 6.85 -8.89
N THR A 48 10.35 6.30 -9.95
CA THR A 48 9.66 5.91 -11.17
C THR A 48 9.67 4.39 -11.27
N ALA A 49 8.50 3.77 -11.38
CA ALA A 49 8.44 2.33 -11.68
C ALA A 49 9.10 2.07 -13.04
N ALA A 50 10.02 1.11 -13.09
CA ALA A 50 10.74 0.78 -14.31
C ALA A 50 9.81 0.10 -15.31
N MET A 51 9.79 0.60 -16.56
CA MET A 51 9.00 0.02 -17.66
C MET A 51 9.74 -1.14 -18.35
N THR A 52 11.01 -1.32 -18.03
CA THR A 52 11.91 -2.34 -18.56
C THR A 52 12.64 -3.01 -17.39
N GLY A 53 13.16 -4.21 -17.63
CA GLY A 53 14.01 -4.88 -16.64
C GLY A 53 15.30 -4.10 -16.32
N PRO A 54 16.08 -4.58 -15.34
CA PRO A 54 17.29 -3.94 -14.80
C PRO A 54 18.52 -4.08 -15.72
N SER A 55 18.31 -4.01 -17.03
CA SER A 55 19.31 -4.18 -18.09
C SER A 55 19.70 -2.87 -18.75
N VAL A 56 19.14 -1.74 -18.31
CA VAL A 56 19.50 -0.41 -18.79
C VAL A 56 20.72 0.08 -18.00
N GLU A 57 21.67 0.70 -18.69
CA GLU A 57 22.86 1.29 -18.09
C GLU A 57 22.47 2.37 -17.08
N VAL A 58 23.10 2.33 -15.90
CA VAL A 58 22.91 3.30 -14.82
C VAL A 58 24.06 4.31 -14.82
N LYS A 59 23.81 5.51 -14.32
CA LYS A 59 24.79 6.60 -14.26
C LYS A 59 25.21 6.89 -12.82
N ASP A 60 26.36 7.54 -12.67
CA ASP A 60 26.77 8.07 -11.36
C ASP A 60 25.70 9.04 -10.84
N GLY A 61 25.30 8.86 -9.58
CA GLY A 61 24.22 9.65 -8.99
C GLY A 61 22.83 9.03 -9.10
N ASP A 62 22.63 8.04 -9.97
CA ASP A 62 21.34 7.35 -10.07
C ASP A 62 21.09 6.50 -8.81
N ILE A 63 19.81 6.18 -8.59
CA ILE A 63 19.36 5.39 -7.46
C ILE A 63 18.45 4.28 -7.99
N GLU A 64 18.77 3.06 -7.59
CA GLU A 64 18.10 1.83 -7.97
C GLU A 64 17.29 1.30 -6.77
N GLY A 65 16.02 1.01 -7.00
CA GLY A 65 15.06 0.63 -5.98
C GLY A 65 14.42 -0.72 -6.28
N TRP A 66 14.38 -1.58 -5.28
CA TRP A 66 13.71 -2.88 -5.33
C TRP A 66 12.71 -2.97 -4.19
N ALA A 67 11.46 -3.32 -4.48
CA ALA A 67 10.45 -3.52 -3.45
C ALA A 67 9.72 -4.84 -3.67
N PHE A 68 9.58 -5.66 -2.64
CA PHE A 68 8.69 -6.81 -2.70
C PHE A 68 7.25 -6.32 -2.53
N VAL A 69 6.45 -6.44 -3.58
CA VAL A 69 5.15 -5.78 -3.71
C VAL A 69 4.06 -6.78 -4.03
N PHE A 70 2.82 -6.42 -3.75
CA PHE A 70 1.65 -6.96 -4.43
C PHE A 70 1.15 -5.93 -5.46
N SER A 71 0.78 -6.38 -6.66
CA SER A 71 0.11 -5.53 -7.63
C SER A 71 -0.86 -6.32 -8.53
N ASN A 72 -1.80 -5.61 -9.14
CA ASN A 72 -2.65 -6.10 -10.22
C ASN A 72 -3.06 -4.92 -11.13
N ASN A 73 -4.07 -5.12 -11.97
CA ASN A 73 -4.52 -4.08 -12.90
C ASN A 73 -5.12 -2.84 -12.21
N ASP A 74 -5.61 -2.98 -10.98
CA ASP A 74 -6.28 -1.93 -10.21
C ASP A 74 -5.39 -1.36 -9.09
N ILE A 75 -4.44 -2.16 -8.60
CA ILE A 75 -3.52 -1.82 -7.51
C ILE A 75 -2.11 -1.78 -8.08
N PRO A 76 -1.50 -0.59 -8.25
CA PRO A 76 -0.15 -0.47 -8.76
C PRO A 76 0.88 -1.00 -7.74
N ALA A 77 2.05 -1.37 -8.24
CA ALA A 77 3.19 -1.69 -7.38
C ALA A 77 3.58 -0.47 -6.53
N VAL A 78 3.71 -0.69 -5.22
CA VAL A 78 4.13 0.34 -4.27
C VAL A 78 5.65 0.51 -4.37
N SER A 79 6.12 1.75 -4.47
CA SER A 79 7.57 2.05 -4.47
C SER A 79 8.22 1.74 -3.12
N PRO A 80 9.56 1.64 -3.04
CA PRO A 80 10.25 1.50 -1.76
C PRO A 80 9.82 2.58 -0.76
N MET A 81 9.74 2.21 0.53
CA MET A 81 9.31 3.13 1.60
C MET A 81 10.28 4.30 1.82
N MET A 82 11.58 4.10 1.59
CA MET A 82 12.55 5.19 1.60
C MET A 82 12.49 5.96 0.28
N GLU A 83 12.40 7.28 0.36
CA GLU A 83 12.51 8.16 -0.79
C GLU A 83 13.92 8.12 -1.40
N PRO A 84 14.07 8.34 -2.72
CA PRO A 84 15.38 8.38 -3.32
C PRO A 84 16.13 9.64 -2.90
N ASP A 85 17.27 9.46 -2.21
CA ASP A 85 18.17 10.55 -1.82
C ASP A 85 19.64 10.10 -1.96
N PHE A 86 20.24 10.41 -3.11
CA PHE A 86 21.61 10.04 -3.41
C PHE A 86 22.61 10.71 -2.44
N ALA A 87 22.33 11.94 -2.02
CA ALA A 87 23.25 12.68 -1.16
C ALA A 87 23.38 12.00 0.21
N SER A 88 22.27 11.52 0.75
CA SER A 88 22.25 10.74 1.99
C SER A 88 22.79 9.32 1.78
N LEU A 89 22.38 8.62 0.72
CA LEU A 89 22.80 7.23 0.46
C LEU A 89 24.31 7.11 0.23
N CYS A 90 24.90 8.07 -0.49
CA CYS A 90 26.30 8.05 -0.90
C CYS A 90 27.18 9.04 -0.14
N GLU A 91 26.73 9.50 1.04
CA GLU A 91 27.53 10.38 1.89
C GLU A 91 28.91 9.75 2.17
N GLY A 92 29.97 10.54 1.98
CA GLY A 92 31.34 10.10 2.24
C GLY A 92 31.92 9.10 1.22
N THR A 93 31.18 8.72 0.18
CA THR A 93 31.69 7.84 -0.88
C THR A 93 32.39 8.66 -1.97
N PRO A 94 33.72 8.58 -2.11
CA PRO A 94 34.46 9.39 -3.06
C PRO A 94 34.29 8.90 -4.49
N GLU A 95 34.37 9.83 -5.44
CA GLU A 95 34.46 9.49 -6.86
C GLU A 95 35.73 8.68 -7.14
N THR A 96 35.59 7.65 -7.97
CA THR A 96 36.70 6.78 -8.37
C THR A 96 36.72 6.66 -9.89
N SER A 97 37.88 6.89 -10.49
CA SER A 97 38.04 6.80 -11.95
C SER A 97 37.61 5.43 -12.48
N GLY A 98 36.81 5.44 -13.56
CA GLY A 98 36.28 4.24 -14.20
C GLY A 98 35.14 3.54 -13.44
N LYS A 99 34.65 4.14 -12.36
CA LYS A 99 33.52 3.64 -11.57
C LYS A 99 32.45 4.72 -11.40
N ILE A 100 31.27 4.27 -11.04
CA ILE A 100 30.11 5.10 -10.71
C ILE A 100 29.56 4.67 -9.35
N ARG A 101 28.94 5.61 -8.64
CA ARG A 101 28.22 5.43 -7.39
C ARG A 101 26.73 5.43 -7.71
N VAL A 102 26.04 4.41 -7.21
CA VAL A 102 24.61 4.25 -7.40
C VAL A 102 24.01 3.99 -6.02
N GLY A 103 23.03 4.80 -5.62
CA GLY A 103 22.27 4.51 -4.42
C GLY A 103 21.48 3.23 -4.63
N LEU A 104 21.50 2.29 -3.69
CA LEU A 104 20.69 1.08 -3.77
C LEU A 104 19.74 1.03 -2.58
N VAL A 105 18.46 0.83 -2.86
CA VAL A 105 17.41 0.64 -1.86
C VAL A 105 16.72 -0.69 -2.12
N VAL A 106 16.60 -1.53 -1.08
CA VAL A 106 15.88 -2.81 -1.14
C VAL A 106 14.89 -2.90 0.03
N ASP A 107 13.61 -2.88 -0.33
CA ASP A 107 12.47 -2.98 0.55
C ASP A 107 11.85 -4.38 0.46
N PHE A 108 11.89 -5.14 1.55
CA PHE A 108 11.39 -6.52 1.58
C PHE A 108 9.86 -6.63 1.69
N GLY A 109 9.16 -5.50 1.63
CA GLY A 109 7.72 -5.44 1.55
C GLY A 109 7.03 -5.61 2.91
N ALA A 110 5.71 -5.42 2.88
CA ALA A 110 4.88 -5.53 4.06
C ALA A 110 4.67 -7.00 4.48
N ALA A 111 4.51 -7.23 5.78
CA ALA A 111 4.31 -8.57 6.33
C ALA A 111 3.02 -9.25 5.83
N ASN A 112 1.99 -8.48 5.47
CA ASN A 112 0.70 -9.01 5.00
C ASN A 112 0.74 -9.60 3.57
N ILE A 113 1.82 -9.39 2.82
CA ILE A 113 2.04 -10.03 1.51
C ILE A 113 3.15 -11.09 1.54
N ALA A 114 3.81 -11.27 2.68
CA ALA A 114 4.90 -12.22 2.82
C ALA A 114 4.45 -13.67 2.50
N PRO A 115 5.34 -14.51 1.96
CA PRO A 115 5.07 -15.94 1.82
C PRO A 115 4.72 -16.57 3.17
N MET A 116 3.89 -17.61 3.12
CA MET A 116 3.45 -18.31 4.31
C MET A 116 4.66 -18.86 5.09
N GLY A 117 4.80 -18.45 6.36
CA GLY A 117 5.91 -18.88 7.21
C GLY A 117 7.23 -18.15 6.99
N GLU A 118 7.27 -17.18 6.07
CA GLU A 118 8.41 -16.28 5.89
C GLU A 118 8.13 -14.94 6.56
N THR A 119 9.19 -14.23 6.94
CA THR A 119 9.11 -12.86 7.48
C THR A 119 9.96 -11.96 6.60
N PRO A 120 9.45 -10.77 6.17
CA PRO A 120 10.26 -9.80 5.44
C PRO A 120 11.56 -9.49 6.18
N LYS A 121 12.64 -9.31 5.44
CA LYS A 121 13.94 -8.91 6.01
C LYS A 121 13.93 -7.44 6.37
N GLU A 122 14.93 -7.04 7.15
CA GLU A 122 15.16 -5.62 7.40
C GLU A 122 15.46 -4.89 6.10
N PHE A 123 14.98 -3.65 6.06
CA PHE A 123 15.20 -2.72 4.97
C PHE A 123 16.71 -2.51 4.73
N PHE A 124 17.12 -2.48 3.46
CA PHE A 124 18.52 -2.25 3.07
C PHE A 124 18.66 -0.98 2.24
N SER A 125 19.68 -0.20 2.57
CA SER A 125 20.08 0.97 1.80
C SER A 125 21.58 1.18 1.90
N ASP A 126 22.26 1.39 0.77
CA ASP A 126 23.70 1.66 0.75
C ASP A 126 24.12 2.37 -0.54
N CYS A 127 25.35 2.89 -0.57
CA CYS A 127 26.01 3.36 -1.77
C CYS A 127 26.80 2.24 -2.43
N VAL A 128 26.39 1.85 -3.63
CA VAL A 128 27.04 0.78 -4.38
C VAL A 128 27.96 1.38 -5.44
N VAL A 129 29.23 1.00 -5.41
CA VAL A 129 30.24 1.44 -6.38
C VAL A 129 30.52 0.35 -7.40
N VAL A 130 30.08 0.56 -8.64
CA VAL A 130 30.23 -0.39 -9.76
C VAL A 130 31.07 0.20 -10.89
N PRO A 131 31.64 -0.62 -11.79
CA PRO A 131 32.28 -0.12 -13.01
C PRO A 131 31.32 0.75 -13.85
N GLN A 132 31.86 1.74 -14.55
CA GLN A 132 31.08 2.47 -15.55
C GLN A 132 30.59 1.51 -16.65
N GLY A 133 29.35 1.69 -17.12
CA GLY A 133 28.70 0.80 -18.07
C GLY A 133 27.92 -0.35 -17.43
N SER A 134 27.90 -0.43 -16.09
CA SER A 134 27.04 -1.36 -15.35
C SER A 134 25.55 -1.04 -15.52
N VAL A 135 24.72 -2.06 -15.35
CA VAL A 135 23.25 -1.97 -15.37
C VAL A 135 22.66 -2.17 -13.98
N GLY A 136 21.38 -1.87 -13.78
CA GLY A 136 20.73 -2.00 -12.46
C GLY A 136 20.87 -3.37 -11.80
N LEU A 137 20.95 -4.45 -12.61
CA LEU A 137 21.16 -5.80 -12.08
C LEU A 137 22.56 -5.99 -11.51
N ASP A 138 23.58 -5.36 -12.10
CA ASP A 138 24.95 -5.41 -11.60
C ASP A 138 25.06 -4.70 -10.26
N VAL A 139 24.35 -3.57 -10.11
CA VAL A 139 24.24 -2.82 -8.85
C VAL A 139 23.67 -3.70 -7.75
N LEU A 140 22.52 -4.36 -8.00
CA LEU A 140 21.92 -5.24 -7.02
C LEU A 140 22.83 -6.42 -6.66
N LYS A 141 23.43 -7.07 -7.66
CA LYS A 141 24.34 -8.23 -7.46
C LYS A 141 25.65 -7.87 -6.77
N ALA A 142 26.09 -6.62 -6.84
CA ALA A 142 27.27 -6.16 -6.13
C ALA A 142 27.02 -6.08 -4.61
N ALA A 143 25.77 -5.88 -4.19
CA ALA A 143 25.41 -5.74 -2.77
C ALA A 143 24.79 -7.02 -2.17
N MET A 144 24.05 -7.80 -2.95
CA MET A 144 23.21 -8.88 -2.43
C MET A 144 23.22 -10.12 -3.32
N GLU A 145 22.96 -11.29 -2.74
CA GLU A 145 22.69 -12.49 -3.50
C GLU A 145 21.33 -12.38 -4.22
N VAL A 146 21.30 -12.71 -5.50
CA VAL A 146 20.11 -12.58 -6.35
C VAL A 146 19.78 -13.91 -7.01
N ARG A 147 18.53 -14.37 -6.83
CA ARG A 147 17.95 -15.50 -7.54
C ARG A 147 17.05 -14.98 -8.65
N ALA A 148 17.41 -15.25 -9.90
CA ALA A 148 16.57 -14.97 -11.06
C ALA A 148 15.94 -16.26 -11.60
N GLY A 149 14.71 -16.16 -12.12
CA GLY A 149 14.06 -17.23 -12.85
C GLY A 149 14.46 -17.24 -14.33
N ASP A 150 14.04 -18.28 -15.06
CA ASP A 150 14.41 -18.47 -16.46
C ASP A 150 13.95 -17.33 -17.39
N SER A 151 12.89 -16.61 -17.00
CA SER A 151 12.38 -15.43 -17.72
C SER A 151 13.18 -14.15 -17.48
N GLY A 152 14.17 -14.18 -16.56
CA GLY A 152 14.87 -13.00 -16.07
C GLY A 152 14.15 -12.26 -14.94
N LEU A 153 13.00 -12.75 -14.48
CA LEU A 153 12.32 -12.21 -13.31
C LEU A 153 13.19 -12.43 -12.05
N ILE A 154 13.34 -11.40 -11.22
CA ILE A 154 14.00 -11.54 -9.94
C ILE A 154 13.05 -12.23 -8.95
N CYS A 155 13.40 -13.46 -8.60
CA CYS A 155 12.61 -14.31 -7.72
C CYS A 155 12.97 -14.11 -6.25
N GLY A 156 14.22 -13.76 -5.95
CA GLY A 156 14.65 -13.56 -4.57
C GLY A 156 15.89 -12.68 -4.44
N ILE A 157 15.93 -11.91 -3.37
CA ILE A 157 17.04 -11.03 -2.98
C ILE A 157 17.43 -11.39 -1.55
N ALA A 158 18.73 -11.61 -1.30
CA ALA A 158 19.27 -12.08 -0.01
C ALA A 158 18.52 -13.28 0.60
N GLY A 159 18.02 -14.18 -0.26
CA GLY A 159 17.25 -15.36 0.12
C GLY A 159 15.78 -15.13 0.45
N TYR A 160 15.21 -13.97 0.11
CA TYR A 160 13.77 -13.68 0.27
C TYR A 160 13.09 -13.27 -1.05
N PRO A 161 11.90 -13.81 -1.36
CA PRO A 161 11.34 -15.01 -0.76
C PRO A 161 12.23 -16.24 -1.06
N ALA A 162 12.18 -17.24 -0.19
CA ALA A 162 13.09 -18.38 -0.26
C ALA A 162 12.89 -19.20 -1.54
N GLU A 163 11.63 -19.48 -1.91
CA GLU A 163 11.31 -20.44 -2.98
C GLU A 163 10.51 -19.84 -4.13
N GLU A 164 9.45 -19.09 -3.83
CA GLU A 164 8.52 -18.61 -4.85
C GLU A 164 9.14 -17.60 -5.82
N CYS A 165 8.45 -17.37 -6.95
CA CYS A 165 8.85 -16.42 -7.97
C CYS A 165 7.63 -15.86 -8.69
N GLY A 166 7.12 -14.71 -8.23
CA GLY A 166 5.95 -14.07 -8.85
C GLY A 166 4.64 -14.82 -8.58
N ALA A 167 4.35 -15.17 -7.32
CA ALA A 167 3.17 -15.94 -6.97
C ALA A 167 1.88 -15.13 -7.15
N GLU A 168 0.84 -15.74 -7.73
CA GLU A 168 -0.50 -15.18 -7.73
C GLU A 168 -1.16 -15.42 -6.36
N ILE A 169 -1.64 -14.36 -5.72
CA ILE A 169 -2.29 -14.39 -4.41
C ILE A 169 -3.62 -13.65 -4.45
N ASP A 170 -4.47 -13.90 -3.45
CA ASP A 170 -5.57 -12.98 -3.15
C ASP A 170 -5.01 -11.62 -2.76
N ALA A 171 -5.67 -10.54 -3.20
CA ALA A 171 -5.34 -9.21 -2.73
C ALA A 171 -5.36 -9.22 -1.20
N PRO A 172 -4.28 -8.72 -0.56
CA PRO A 172 -4.26 -8.62 0.88
C PRO A 172 -5.48 -7.79 1.31
N ALA A 173 -6.13 -8.23 2.38
CA ALA A 173 -7.17 -7.42 2.99
C ALA A 173 -6.56 -6.04 3.27
N VAL A 174 -7.28 -4.98 2.92
CA VAL A 174 -6.88 -3.61 3.25
C VAL A 174 -6.91 -3.51 4.78
N GLU A 175 -5.79 -3.82 5.41
CA GLU A 175 -5.59 -3.47 6.80
C GLU A 175 -5.32 -1.97 6.79
N GLU A 176 -6.28 -1.22 7.37
CA GLU A 176 -6.16 0.20 7.65
C GLU A 176 -4.72 0.51 8.06
N ALA A 177 -3.99 1.23 7.21
CA ALA A 177 -2.66 1.70 7.53
C ALA A 177 -2.72 2.36 8.91
N VAL A 178 -1.93 1.82 9.84
CA VAL A 178 -1.76 2.33 11.20
C VAL A 178 -1.27 3.76 11.08
N THR A 179 -2.19 4.71 11.09
CA THR A 179 -1.91 6.12 11.33
C THR A 179 -1.74 6.27 12.83
N THR A 180 -0.51 6.03 13.30
CA THR A 180 -0.01 6.76 14.46
C THR A 180 0.10 8.21 14.03
N SER A 181 -1.03 8.91 14.05
CA SER A 181 -1.06 10.36 14.06
C SER A 181 -0.45 10.78 15.39
N ALA A 182 0.76 11.32 15.34
CA ALA A 182 1.28 12.14 16.42
C ALA A 182 0.19 13.14 16.87
N PRO A 183 0.01 13.40 18.18
CA PRO A 183 -0.94 14.40 18.60
C PRO A 183 -0.46 15.74 18.04
N ALA A 184 -1.27 16.35 17.18
CA ALA A 184 -1.09 17.74 16.81
C ALA A 184 -1.23 18.57 18.08
N GLU A 185 -0.16 19.28 18.43
CA GLU A 185 -0.16 20.29 19.47
C GLU A 185 -1.18 21.38 19.12
N GLU A 186 -2.24 21.48 19.92
CA GLU A 186 -3.11 22.65 19.92
C GLU A 186 -2.40 23.79 20.65
N ASP A 187 -1.88 24.75 19.88
CA ASP A 187 -1.82 26.12 20.35
C ASP A 187 -2.21 27.10 19.23
N SER A 188 -3.38 27.70 19.39
CA SER A 188 -3.50 29.14 19.20
C SER A 188 -4.81 29.65 19.79
N ALA A 189 -4.62 30.25 20.95
CA ALA A 189 -5.45 31.27 21.57
C ALA A 189 -6.38 32.08 20.63
N ASN A 190 -7.66 32.06 21.01
CA ASN A 190 -8.52 33.23 21.20
C ASN A 190 -8.96 34.06 19.97
N ARG A 191 -10.19 33.81 19.52
CA ARG A 191 -11.09 34.88 19.06
C ARG A 191 -12.54 34.63 19.49
N SER A 192 -12.89 35.21 20.63
CA SER A 192 -14.18 35.83 20.98
C SER A 192 -15.41 35.52 20.11
N MET A 193 -16.38 34.84 20.71
CA MET A 193 -17.77 35.30 20.94
C MET A 193 -18.84 34.22 20.61
N PRO A 194 -19.64 33.77 21.60
CA PRO A 194 -20.60 32.69 21.45
C PRO A 194 -22.04 33.22 21.27
N LEU A 195 -22.57 33.29 20.06
CA LEU A 195 -23.98 33.63 19.84
C LEU A 195 -24.52 33.02 18.55
N LEU A 196 -24.71 31.70 18.48
CA LEU A 196 -25.50 31.06 17.40
C LEU A 196 -26.10 29.69 17.76
N LEU A 197 -26.32 29.43 19.05
CA LEU A 197 -27.03 28.21 19.53
C LEU A 197 -28.36 28.50 20.26
N ALA A 198 -28.83 29.74 20.28
CA ALA A 198 -30.14 30.09 20.82
C ALA A 198 -31.32 29.89 19.82
N ALA A 199 -31.07 29.39 18.61
CA ALA A 199 -32.10 29.34 17.55
C ALA A 199 -32.83 27.98 17.39
N LEU A 200 -32.32 26.87 17.94
CA LEU A 200 -33.01 25.56 17.82
C LEU A 200 -33.84 25.14 19.06
N GLY A 201 -33.61 25.74 20.23
CA GLY A 201 -34.39 25.45 21.45
C GLY A 201 -35.78 26.11 21.50
N ALA A 202 -35.97 27.23 20.80
CA ALA A 202 -37.22 28.00 20.84
C ALA A 202 -38.36 27.40 19.99
N MET A 203 -38.05 26.55 19.01
CA MET A 203 -39.07 25.94 18.14
C MET A 203 -39.78 24.72 18.77
N ILE A 204 -39.19 24.07 19.77
CA ILE A 204 -39.78 22.89 20.41
C ILE A 204 -40.77 23.29 21.52
N VAL A 205 -40.55 24.42 22.19
CA VAL A 205 -41.44 24.88 23.28
C VAL A 205 -42.75 25.49 22.74
N VAL A 206 -42.74 26.16 21.58
CA VAL A 206 -43.95 26.75 20.98
C VAL A 206 -44.89 25.68 20.41
N GLY A 207 -44.36 24.59 19.85
CA GLY A 207 -45.16 23.48 19.31
C GLY A 207 -45.94 22.71 20.39
N LEU A 208 -45.35 22.52 21.57
CA LEU A 208 -46.00 21.81 22.68
C LEU A 208 -47.12 22.64 23.36
N ILE A 209 -47.00 23.97 23.36
CA ILE A 209 -48.02 24.87 23.93
C ILE A 209 -49.24 25.00 23.00
N PHE A 210 -49.04 25.05 21.68
CA PHE A 210 -50.15 25.13 20.72
C PHE A 210 -50.97 23.83 20.63
N ASN A 211 -50.34 22.66 20.80
CA ASN A 211 -51.07 21.39 20.75
C ASN A 211 -51.95 21.16 22.01
N ARG A 212 -51.54 21.65 23.19
CA ARG A 212 -52.35 21.55 24.43
C ARG A 212 -53.54 22.50 24.49
N ARG A 213 -53.56 23.56 23.67
CA ARG A 213 -54.70 24.50 23.58
C ARG A 213 -55.78 24.08 22.58
N ARG A 214 -55.48 23.11 21.71
CA ARG A 214 -56.43 22.60 20.70
C ARG A 214 -57.20 21.35 21.16
N SER A 215 -56.82 20.75 22.30
CA SER A 215 -57.44 19.57 22.88
C SER A 215 -58.22 19.86 24.18
N ARG A 216 -58.66 21.10 24.39
CA ARG A 216 -59.61 21.49 25.44
C ARG A 216 -60.74 22.31 24.82
#